data_AF-A0A515KK43-F1
#
_entry.id   AF-A0A515KK43-F1
#
_cell.length_a   1.000
_cell.length_b   1.000
_cell.length_c   1.000
_cell.angle_alpha   90.00
_cell.angle_beta   90.00
_cell.angle_gamma   90.00
#
_symmetry.space_group_name_H-M   'P 1'
#
loop_
_entity.id
_entity.type
_entity.pdbx_description
1 polymer ?
#
loop_
_entity_poly.entity_id
_entity_poly.type
_entity_poly.pdbx_seq_one_letter_code
_entity_poly.pdbx_strand_id
1 'polypeptide(L)' 'MSRTAARFNQADIARATRAAIQAGAKGVELRLDGSIFVHLQAPDHRGQSERAPSIQLEEDEIVVL' A
#
# COMPACT_ATOMS: atom_id res chain seq x y z
N MET A 1 6.09 30.95 -7.57
CA MET A 1 6.33 30.09 -6.39
C MET A 1 7.23 30.82 -5.41
N SER A 2 7.03 30.63 -4.11
CA SER A 2 7.88 31.23 -3.07
C SER A 2 9.35 30.81 -3.29
N ARG A 3 10.28 31.76 -3.13
CA ARG A 3 11.73 31.49 -3.20
C ARG A 3 12.35 31.21 -1.82
N THR A 4 11.55 31.31 -0.75
CA THR A 4 11.99 31.07 0.61
C THR A 4 12.01 29.57 0.88
N ALA A 5 13.13 29.06 1.38
CA ALA A 5 13.26 27.66 1.75
C ALA A 5 12.20 27.27 2.79
N ALA A 6 11.58 26.11 2.60
CA ALA A 6 10.64 25.57 3.56
C ALA A 6 11.35 25.24 4.87
N ARG A 7 10.68 25.54 5.99
CA ARG A 7 11.19 25.27 7.33
C ARG A 7 10.41 24.11 7.93
N PHE A 8 11.06 22.98 8.10
CA PHE A 8 10.51 21.82 8.77
C PHE A 8 11.16 21.69 10.15
N ASN A 9 10.36 21.39 11.16
CA ASN A 9 10.89 20.97 12.46
C ASN A 9 10.83 19.44 12.57
N GLN A 10 11.53 18.90 13.57
CA GLN A 10 11.63 17.45 13.77
C GLN A 10 10.26 16.79 14.06
N ALA A 11 9.35 17.50 14.76
CA ALA A 11 8.04 16.96 15.10
C ALA A 11 7.13 16.82 13.86
N ASP A 12 7.18 17.79 12.95
CA ASP A 12 6.42 17.77 11.70
C ASP A 12 6.92 16.65 10.79
N ILE A 13 8.24 16.49 10.68
CA ILE A 13 8.86 15.41 9.92
C ILE A 13 8.42 14.05 10.49
N ALA A 14 8.52 13.87 11.80
CA ALA A 14 8.12 12.63 12.45
C ALA A 14 6.63 12.31 12.23
N ARG A 15 5.75 13.32 12.27
CA ARG A 15 4.32 13.16 12.05
C ARG A 15 4.01 12.75 10.61
N ALA A 16 4.59 13.45 9.63
CA ALA A 16 4.39 13.17 8.21
C ALA A 16 4.87 11.76 7.84
N THR A 17 6.08 11.38 8.30
CA THR A 17 6.63 10.04 8.05
C THR A 17 5.78 8.93 8.64
N ARG A 18 5.30 9.08 9.89
CA ARG A 18 4.42 8.08 10.50
C ARG A 18 3.10 7.92 9.73
N ALA A 19 2.46 9.02 9.38
CA ALA A 19 1.21 8.99 8.62
C ALA A 19 1.42 8.31 7.25
N ALA A 20 2.52 8.62 6.56
CA ALA A 20 2.85 8.00 5.29
C ALA A 20 3.10 6.49 5.41
N ILE A 21 3.88 6.06 6.40
CA ILE A 21 4.13 4.63 6.65
C ILE A 21 2.82 3.90 6.97
N GLN A 22 1.96 4.48 7.80
CA GLN A 22 0.65 3.91 8.13
C GLN A 22 -0.26 3.78 6.89
N ALA A 23 -0.11 4.67 5.91
CA ALA A 23 -0.80 4.60 4.63
C ALA A 23 -0.16 3.62 3.63
N GLY A 24 0.90 2.89 4.02
CA GLY A 24 1.59 1.94 3.15
C GLY A 24 2.65 2.58 2.24
N ALA A 25 3.10 3.79 2.54
CA ALA A 25 4.23 4.38 1.83
C ALA A 25 5.53 3.65 2.17
N LYS A 26 6.38 3.45 1.15
CA LYS A 26 7.75 2.98 1.28
C LYS A 26 8.66 4.02 1.93
N GLY A 27 8.39 5.30 1.72
CA GLY A 27 9.19 6.39 2.25
C GLY A 27 8.65 7.77 1.89
N VAL A 28 9.26 8.80 2.44
CA VAL A 28 8.89 10.20 2.23
C VAL A 28 10.15 11.02 1.98
N GLU A 29 10.14 11.85 0.95
CA GLU A 29 11.20 12.82 0.64
C GLU A 29 10.65 14.24 0.84
N LEU A 30 11.39 15.06 1.58
CA LEU A 30 11.09 16.47 1.83
C LEU A 30 12.07 17.32 1.03
N ARG A 31 11.54 18.21 0.18
CA ARG A 31 12.37 19.09 -0.65
C ARG A 31 12.43 20.49 -0.05
N LEU A 32 13.54 21.18 -0.32
CA LEU A 32 13.79 22.54 0.18
C LEU A 32 12.81 23.58 -0.36
N ASP A 33 12.15 23.29 -1.48
CA ASP A 33 11.08 24.09 -2.07
C ASP A 33 9.72 23.95 -1.35
N GLY A 34 9.64 23.08 -0.33
CA GLY A 34 8.43 22.83 0.45
C GLY A 34 7.56 21.70 -0.07
N SER A 35 7.93 21.06 -1.18
CA SER A 35 7.21 19.90 -1.70
C SER A 35 7.54 18.63 -0.91
N ILE A 36 6.54 17.73 -0.83
CA ILE A 36 6.64 16.42 -0.19
C ILE A 36 6.37 15.35 -1.24
N PHE A 37 7.30 14.42 -1.40
CA PHE A 37 7.15 13.26 -2.27
C PHE A 37 6.91 12.02 -1.41
N VAL A 38 5.79 11.34 -1.66
CA VAL A 38 5.47 10.08 -0.99
C VAL A 38 5.79 8.93 -1.94
N HIS A 39 6.76 8.12 -1.56
CA HIS A 39 7.13 6.94 -2.34
C HIS A 39 6.20 5.80 -1.95
N LEU A 40 5.35 5.37 -2.88
CA LEU A 40 4.48 4.22 -2.66
C LEU A 40 5.28 2.93 -2.88
N GLN A 41 5.03 1.92 -2.07
CA GLN A 41 5.47 0.57 -2.40
C GLN A 41 4.55 0.04 -3.51
N ALA A 42 5.12 -0.54 -4.57
CA ALA A 42 4.29 -1.24 -5.55
C ALA A 42 3.50 -2.34 -4.80
N PRO A 43 2.20 -2.52 -5.07
CA PRO A 43 1.47 -3.62 -4.48
C PRO A 43 2.20 -4.92 -4.84
N ASP A 44 2.62 -5.68 -3.82
CA ASP A 44 3.13 -7.02 -4.01
C ASP A 44 1.96 -7.89 -4.48
N HIS A 45 1.77 -8.00 -5.79
CA HIS A 45 0.80 -8.94 -6.39
C HIS A 45 1.17 -10.42 -6.12
N ARG A 46 2.20 -10.70 -5.31
CA ARG A 46 2.71 -12.05 -5.00
C ARG A 46 1.90 -12.82 -3.94
N GLY A 47 0.76 -12.31 -3.48
CA GLY A 47 -0.04 -12.95 -2.42
C GLY A 47 -1.50 -13.25 -2.76
N GLN A 48 -2.04 -12.73 -3.85
CA GLN A 48 -3.44 -12.97 -4.25
C GLN A 48 -3.51 -14.07 -5.31
N SER A 49 -3.01 -15.26 -4.99
CA SER A 49 -3.65 -16.45 -5.53
C SER A 49 -4.90 -16.63 -4.66
N GLU A 50 -6.00 -16.01 -5.08
CA GLU A 50 -7.31 -16.41 -4.58
C GLU A 50 -7.39 -17.91 -4.82
N ARG A 51 -7.27 -18.69 -3.74
CA ARG A 51 -7.58 -20.11 -3.77
C ARG A 51 -9.06 -20.20 -4.11
N ALA A 52 -9.35 -20.30 -5.40
CA ALA A 52 -10.70 -20.56 -5.88
C ALA A 52 -11.21 -21.77 -5.09
N PRO A 53 -12.40 -21.71 -4.47
CA PRO A 53 -12.98 -22.89 -3.85
C PRO A 53 -13.21 -23.91 -4.96
N SER A 54 -12.39 -24.96 -5.00
CA SER A 54 -12.65 -26.12 -5.83
C SER A 54 -13.91 -26.77 -5.27
N ILE A 55 -15.03 -26.63 -5.97
CA ILE A 55 -16.25 -27.37 -5.68
C ILE A 55 -15.94 -28.83 -6.02
N GLN A 56 -15.80 -29.70 -5.02
CA GLN A 56 -15.89 -31.15 -5.23
C GLN A 56 -17.36 -31.47 -5.55
N LEU A 57 -17.63 -31.80 -6.80
CA LEU A 57 -18.87 -32.48 -7.18
C LEU A 57 -18.73 -33.92 -6.69
N GLU A 58 -19.40 -34.25 -5.59
CA GLU A 58 -19.67 -35.66 -5.27
C GLU A 58 -20.62 -36.18 -6.35
N GLU A 59 -20.15 -37.13 -7.15
CA GLU A 59 -20.95 -37.80 -8.18
C GLU A 59 -21.97 -38.71 -7.49
N ASP A 60 -23.09 -38.14 -7.07
CA ASP A 60 -24.26 -38.91 -6.70
C ASP A 60 -25.02 -39.38 -7.96
N GLU A 61 -24.93 -40.70 -8.14
CA GLU A 61 -26.01 -41.64 -8.49
C GLU A 61 -26.44 -41.82 -9.96
N ILE A 62 -26.24 -43.04 -10.48
CA ILE A 62 -27.23 -43.70 -11.37
C ILE A 62 -27.40 -45.16 -10.94
N VAL A 63 -28.43 -45.44 -10.14
CA VAL A 63 -29.03 -46.79 -10.05
C VAL A 63 -29.98 -46.92 -11.25
N VAL A 64 -29.62 -47.78 -12.20
CA VAL A 64 -30.54 -48.19 -13.28
C VAL A 64 -31.43 -49.32 -12.74
N LEU A 65 -32.75 -49.12 -12.84
CA LEU A 65 -33.81 -50.07 -12.49
C LEU A 65 -33.66 -51.43 -13.20
#